data_AF-A0AAX1QH66-F1
#
_entry.id   AF-A0AAX1QH66-F1
#
_cell.length_a   1.000
_cell.length_b   1.000
_cell.length_c   1.000
_cell.angle_alpha   90.00
_cell.angle_beta   90.00
_cell.angle_gamma   90.00
#
_symmetry.space_group_name_H-M   'P 1'
#
loop_
_entity.id
_entity.type
_entity.pdbx_description
1 polymer ?
#
loop_
_entity_poly.entity_id
_entity_poly.type
_entity_poly.pdbx_seq_one_letter_code
_entity_poly.pdbx_strand_id
1 'polypeptide(L)'
;MNAVFSILLLAAILGFIVFLLSKKDQNRRSQYGPSGLSEFRTDLPLDDCFDRLDQHSPDDVFAYECRRENDGGFTLHLTLHQPTQQPLDTLYTLRFDPGRQTIVTLIFIREAFGYKEPLFQSAMLDEFMLRKFDARRTK
;
A
#
# COMPACT_ATOMS: atom_id res chain seq x y z
N MET A 1 0.51 41.41 -34.59
CA MET A 1 1.16 41.34 -33.24
C MET A 1 0.24 40.71 -32.19
N ASN A 2 -1.08 40.91 -32.24
CA ASN A 2 -2.00 40.38 -31.20
C ASN A 2 -2.22 38.86 -31.24
N ALA A 3 -2.23 38.25 -32.44
CA ALA A 3 -2.43 36.80 -32.58
C ALA A 3 -1.25 35.99 -32.00
N VAL A 4 -0.01 36.41 -32.28
CA VAL A 4 1.19 35.76 -31.76
C VAL A 4 1.23 35.86 -30.22
N PHE A 5 0.90 37.04 -29.68
CA PHE A 5 0.84 37.24 -28.24
C PHE A 5 -0.26 36.39 -27.58
N SER A 6 -1.43 36.29 -28.23
CA SER A 6 -2.54 35.45 -27.77
C SER A 6 -2.20 33.96 -27.78
N ILE A 7 -1.49 33.48 -28.80
CA ILE A 7 -1.03 32.09 -28.89
C ILE A 7 0.00 31.76 -27.81
N LEU A 8 0.97 32.66 -27.59
CA LEU A 8 1.98 32.49 -26.53
C LEU A 8 1.35 32.48 -25.13
N LEU A 9 0.37 33.35 -24.89
CA LEU A 9 -0.38 33.39 -23.63
C LEU A 9 -1.14 32.07 -23.40
N LEU A 10 -1.80 31.55 -24.44
CA LEU A 10 -2.59 30.33 -24.34
C LEU A 10 -1.69 29.11 -24.08
N ALA A 11 -0.54 29.03 -24.75
CA ALA A 11 0.47 27.99 -24.49
C ALA A 11 1.01 28.06 -23.05
N ALA A 12 1.26 29.26 -22.52
CA ALA A 12 1.71 29.45 -21.14
C ALA A 12 0.65 29.02 -20.12
N ILE A 13 -0.62 29.38 -20.33
CA ILE A 13 -1.74 28.95 -19.48
C ILE A 13 -1.89 27.43 -19.50
N LEU A 14 -1.83 26.82 -20.70
CA LEU A 14 -1.96 25.37 -20.84
C LEU A 14 -0.81 24.64 -20.12
N GLY A 15 0.44 25.10 -20.30
CA GLY A 15 1.60 24.58 -19.60
C GLY A 15 1.49 24.73 -18.08
N PHE A 16 0.95 25.86 -17.61
CA PHE A 16 0.71 26.09 -16.19
C PHE A 16 -0.36 25.15 -15.62
N ILE A 17 -1.45 24.89 -16.35
CA ILE A 17 -2.47 23.92 -15.95
C ILE A 17 -1.87 22.52 -15.85
N VAL A 18 -1.11 22.08 -16.86
CA VAL A 18 -0.43 20.77 -16.83
C VAL A 18 0.54 20.67 -15.65
N PHE A 19 1.29 21.73 -15.36
CA PHE A 19 2.18 21.79 -14.21
C PHE A 19 1.43 21.69 -12.88
N LEU A 20 0.32 22.42 -12.72
CA LEU A 20 -0.50 22.34 -11.51
C LEU A 20 -1.15 20.97 -11.32
N LEU A 21 -1.64 20.35 -12.41
CA LEU A 21 -2.20 19.00 -12.37
C LEU A 21 -1.13 17.97 -12.00
N SER A 22 0.07 18.06 -12.59
CA SER A 22 1.19 17.17 -12.29
C SER A 22 1.66 17.32 -10.83
N LYS A 23 1.75 18.55 -10.32
CA LYS A 23 2.11 18.81 -8.92
C LYS A 23 1.04 18.31 -7.94
N LYS A 24 -0.24 18.46 -8.29
CA LYS A 24 -1.36 17.94 -7.50
C LYS A 24 -1.34 16.41 -7.47
N ASP A 25 -1.05 15.77 -8.60
CA ASP A 25 -0.91 14.31 -8.71
C ASP A 25 0.28 13.81 -7.88
N GLN A 26 1.43 14.49 -7.97
CA GLN A 26 2.62 14.16 -7.18
C GLN A 26 2.41 14.30 -5.67
N ASN A 27 1.77 15.38 -5.19
CA ASN A 27 1.41 15.51 -3.78
C ASN A 27 0.37 14.46 -3.32
N ARG A 28 -0.49 13.99 -4.23
CA ARG A 28 -1.47 12.92 -3.94
C ARG A 28 -0.80 11.55 -3.83
N ARG A 29 0.25 11.31 -4.63
CA ARG A 29 1.08 10.10 -4.60
C ARG A 29 2.05 10.06 -3.42
N SER A 30 2.58 11.22 -2.99
CA SER A 30 3.64 11.27 -1.96
C SER A 30 3.12 11.34 -0.54
N GLN A 31 1.83 11.65 -0.34
CA GLN A 31 1.26 11.82 0.99
C GLN A 31 0.51 10.54 1.40
N TYR A 32 1.28 9.53 1.80
CA TYR A 32 0.76 8.44 2.62
C TYR A 32 0.24 9.08 3.91
N GLY A 33 -1.07 9.02 4.15
CA GLY A 33 -1.65 9.50 5.40
C GLY A 33 -1.02 8.74 6.59
N PRO A 34 -0.97 9.34 7.79
CA PRO A 34 -0.43 8.67 8.98
C PRO A 34 -1.16 7.35 9.31
N SER A 35 -2.40 7.17 8.82
CA SER A 35 -3.21 5.94 8.93
C SER A 35 -2.85 4.85 7.91
N GLY A 36 -1.96 5.12 6.95
CA GLY A 36 -1.61 4.19 5.88
C GLY A 36 -0.34 3.37 6.12
N LEU A 37 0.45 3.66 7.15
CA LEU A 37 1.68 2.94 7.46
C LEU A 37 1.48 2.08 8.71
N SER A 38 1.78 0.79 8.60
CA SER A 38 1.79 -0.14 9.74
C SER A 38 3.13 -0.84 9.81
N GLU A 39 3.83 -0.70 10.93
CA GLU A 39 5.13 -1.33 11.16
C GLU A 39 4.98 -2.47 12.17
N PHE A 40 5.53 -3.64 11.83
CA PHE A 40 5.54 -4.83 12.67
C PHE A 40 6.95 -5.37 12.81
N ARG A 41 7.22 -6.04 13.93
CA ARG A 41 8.51 -6.69 14.16
C ARG A 41 8.31 -8.15 14.48
N THR A 42 9.15 -8.97 13.88
CA THR A 42 9.24 -10.41 14.12
C THR A 42 10.68 -10.83 14.38
N ASP A 43 10.84 -11.84 15.22
CA ASP A 43 12.11 -12.52 15.43
C ASP A 43 12.44 -13.52 14.31
N LEU A 44 11.52 -13.74 13.37
CA LEU A 44 11.75 -14.60 12.22
C LEU A 44 12.79 -14.00 11.26
N PRO A 45 13.69 -14.84 10.71
CA PRO A 45 14.51 -14.48 9.56
C PRO A 45 13.67 -14.03 8.36
N LEU A 46 14.30 -13.26 7.47
CA LEU A 46 13.65 -12.78 6.24
C LEU A 46 13.14 -13.92 5.36
N ASP A 47 13.97 -14.95 5.17
CA ASP A 47 13.66 -16.09 4.31
C ASP A 47 12.44 -16.86 4.84
N ASP A 48 12.40 -17.11 6.16
CA ASP A 48 11.24 -17.72 6.84
C ASP A 48 9.95 -16.89 6.69
N CYS A 49 10.06 -15.55 6.62
CA CYS A 49 8.89 -14.70 6.36
C CYS A 49 8.33 -14.96 4.97
N PHE A 50 9.18 -15.10 3.95
CA PHE A 50 8.72 -15.44 2.60
C PHE A 50 8.12 -16.85 2.54
N ASP A 51 8.78 -17.84 3.16
CA ASP A 51 8.26 -19.21 3.22
C ASP A 51 6.86 -19.28 3.86
N ARG A 52 6.63 -18.49 4.92
CA ARG A 52 5.31 -18.40 5.57
C ARG A 52 4.30 -17.65 4.72
N LEU A 53 4.72 -16.64 3.96
CA LEU A 53 3.84 -15.90 3.06
C LEU A 53 3.36 -16.79 1.91
N ASP A 54 4.19 -17.72 1.42
CA ASP A 54 3.80 -18.69 0.40
C ASP A 54 2.85 -19.79 0.94
N GLN A 55 2.85 -20.02 2.25
CA GLN A 55 1.99 -21.01 2.90
C GLN A 55 0.60 -20.45 3.22
N HIS A 56 -0.34 -20.54 2.29
CA HIS A 56 -1.73 -20.14 2.53
C HIS A 56 -2.48 -21.11 3.45
N SER A 57 -3.16 -20.58 4.47
CA SER A 57 -4.05 -21.35 5.35
C SER A 57 -5.51 -20.91 5.18
N PRO A 58 -6.48 -21.84 5.20
CA PRO A 58 -7.91 -21.48 5.24
C PRO A 58 -8.31 -20.75 6.54
N ASP A 59 -7.51 -20.86 7.60
CA ASP A 59 -7.73 -20.20 8.89
C ASP A 59 -7.09 -18.80 8.97
N ASP A 60 -6.45 -18.35 7.89
CA ASP A 60 -5.91 -16.99 7.80
C ASP A 60 -7.04 -15.96 7.84
N VAL A 61 -6.80 -14.85 8.55
CA VAL A 61 -7.79 -13.76 8.72
C VAL A 61 -8.24 -13.18 7.37
N PHE A 62 -7.32 -13.16 6.40
CA PHE A 62 -7.57 -12.69 5.05
C PHE A 62 -7.16 -13.77 4.05
N ALA A 63 -7.92 -13.90 2.96
CA ALA A 63 -7.33 -14.42 1.74
C ALA A 63 -6.34 -13.37 1.23
N TYR A 64 -5.19 -13.78 0.72
CA TYR A 64 -4.19 -12.83 0.27
C TYR A 64 -3.41 -13.31 -0.93
N GLU A 65 -2.87 -12.37 -1.68
CA GLU A 65 -1.94 -12.62 -2.78
C GLU A 65 -0.75 -11.67 -2.62
N CYS A 66 0.46 -12.23 -2.61
CA CYS A 66 1.68 -11.44 -2.64
C CYS A 66 2.26 -11.49 -4.05
N ARG A 67 2.51 -10.32 -4.64
CA ARG A 67 3.18 -10.19 -5.94
C ARG A 67 4.45 -9.40 -5.80
N ARG A 68 5.50 -9.88 -6.44
CA ARG A 68 6.75 -9.14 -6.60
C ARG A 68 6.60 -8.15 -7.75
N GLU A 69 6.88 -6.89 -7.49
CA GLU A 69 6.85 -5.81 -8.47
C GLU A 69 8.19 -5.70 -9.21
N ASN A 70 8.17 -5.02 -10.36
CA ASN A 70 9.36 -4.86 -11.23
C ASN A 70 10.50 -4.05 -10.58
N ASP A 71 10.18 -3.21 -9.60
CA ASP A 71 11.15 -2.44 -8.81
C ASP A 71 11.77 -3.25 -7.66
N GLY A 72 11.40 -4.54 -7.54
CA GLY A 72 11.83 -5.42 -6.46
C GLY A 72 11.03 -5.28 -5.18
N GLY A 73 10.03 -4.39 -5.14
CA GLY A 73 9.06 -4.30 -4.05
C GLY A 73 8.06 -5.46 -4.08
N PHE A 74 7.22 -5.53 -3.05
CA PHE A 74 6.11 -6.47 -3.00
C PHE A 74 4.79 -5.73 -2.84
N THR A 75 3.77 -6.25 -3.48
CA THR A 75 2.39 -5.82 -3.33
C THR A 75 1.62 -6.95 -2.66
N LEU A 76 0.98 -6.64 -1.53
CA LEU A 76 0.13 -7.55 -0.78
C LEU A 76 -1.33 -7.13 -0.97
N HIS A 77 -2.08 -7.98 -1.65
CA HIS A 77 -3.52 -7.87 -1.78
C HIS A 77 -4.19 -8.68 -0.66
N LEU A 78 -5.01 -8.03 0.15
CA LEU A 78 -5.76 -8.66 1.24
C LEU A 78 -7.24 -8.60 0.91
N THR A 79 -7.90 -9.75 0.97
CA THR A 79 -9.32 -9.95 0.69
C THR A 79 -9.99 -10.55 1.93
N LEU A 80 -10.99 -9.83 2.44
CA LEU A 80 -11.85 -10.30 3.53
C LEU A 80 -13.17 -10.83 2.95
N HIS A 81 -13.37 -12.14 3.03
CA HIS A 81 -14.63 -12.77 2.63
C HIS A 81 -15.69 -12.56 3.72
N GLN A 82 -16.82 -11.97 3.35
CA GLN A 82 -17.95 -11.82 4.25
C GLN A 82 -19.07 -12.78 3.85
N PRO A 83 -19.72 -13.49 4.79
CA PRO A 83 -20.71 -14.53 4.47
C PRO A 83 -21.90 -14.07 3.63
N THR A 84 -22.25 -12.79 3.68
CA THR A 84 -23.47 -12.23 3.06
C THR A 84 -23.22 -10.97 2.24
N GLN A 85 -21.96 -10.58 2.02
CA GLN A 85 -21.61 -9.31 1.36
C GLN A 85 -20.51 -9.49 0.31
N GLN A 86 -20.35 -8.47 -0.53
CA GLN A 86 -19.24 -8.39 -1.47
C GLN A 86 -17.91 -8.43 -0.69
N PRO A 87 -16.93 -9.25 -1.12
CA PRO A 87 -15.62 -9.28 -0.48
C PRO A 87 -15.01 -7.88 -0.43
N LEU A 88 -14.39 -7.58 0.70
CA LEU A 88 -13.68 -6.31 0.88
C LEU A 88 -12.21 -6.53 0.54
N ASP A 89 -11.69 -5.66 -0.32
CA ASP A 89 -10.32 -5.75 -0.81
C ASP A 89 -9.52 -4.51 -0.40
N THR A 90 -8.28 -4.72 0.05
CA THR A 90 -7.33 -3.64 0.35
C THR A 90 -5.94 -4.02 -0.17
N LEU A 91 -5.25 -3.06 -0.77
CA LEU A 91 -3.92 -3.26 -1.35
C LEU A 91 -2.87 -2.52 -0.52
N TYR A 92 -1.77 -3.20 -0.24
CA TYR A 92 -0.62 -2.65 0.47
C TYR A 92 0.66 -2.89 -0.32
N THR A 93 1.59 -1.94 -0.26
CA THR A 93 3.00 -2.26 -0.49
C THR A 93 3.54 -2.96 0.75
N LEU A 94 4.15 -4.11 0.55
CA LEU A 94 4.79 -4.92 1.57
C LEU A 94 6.30 -4.76 1.46
N ARG A 95 6.94 -4.40 2.56
CA ARG A 95 8.40 -4.28 2.66
C ARG A 95 8.90 -5.08 3.86
N PHE A 96 9.96 -5.84 3.62
CA PHE A 96 10.72 -6.48 4.68
C PHE A 96 12.09 -5.84 4.78
N ASP A 97 12.44 -5.35 5.96
CA ASP A 97 13.78 -4.86 6.26
C ASP A 97 14.51 -5.86 7.15
N PRO A 98 15.60 -6.49 6.65
CA PRO A 98 16.39 -7.42 7.44
C PRO A 98 17.20 -6.66 8.51
N GLY A 99 17.42 -7.32 9.65
CA GLY A 99 18.18 -6.76 10.77
C GLY A 99 18.33 -7.79 11.89
N ARG A 100 18.51 -7.31 13.12
CA ARG A 100 18.47 -8.19 14.31
C ARG A 100 17.08 -8.83 14.49
N GLN A 101 16.05 -8.12 14.09
CA GLN A 101 14.67 -8.56 13.95
C GLN A 101 14.22 -8.10 12.56
N THR A 102 13.40 -8.90 11.89
CA THR A 102 12.83 -8.51 10.60
C THR A 102 11.70 -7.53 10.85
N ILE A 103 11.76 -6.38 10.18
CA ILE A 103 10.70 -5.37 10.22
C ILE A 103 9.82 -5.57 9.01
N VAL A 104 8.52 -5.77 9.25
CA VAL A 104 7.51 -5.87 8.19
C VAL A 104 6.73 -4.57 8.15
N THR A 105 6.79 -3.87 7.03
CA THR A 105 6.09 -2.60 6.83
C THR A 105 5.01 -2.78 5.78
N LEU A 106 3.78 -2.44 6.14
CA LEU A 106 2.65 -2.34 5.23
C LEU A 106 2.33 -0.87 4.95
N ILE A 107 2.26 -0.51 3.67
CA ILE A 107 1.95 0.84 3.21
C ILE A 107 0.69 0.78 2.34
N PHE A 108 -0.40 1.37 2.82
CA PHE A 108 -1.69 1.35 2.14
C PHE A 108 -1.64 2.08 0.79
N ILE A 109 -2.12 1.39 -0.25
CA ILE A 109 -2.20 1.93 -1.60
C ILE A 109 -3.62 2.48 -1.84
N ARG A 110 -3.78 3.76 -1.54
CA ARG A 110 -5.03 4.52 -1.74
C ARG A 110 -5.60 4.42 -3.17
N GLU A 111 -4.74 4.34 -4.18
CA GLU A 111 -5.15 4.44 -5.58
C GLU A 111 -5.85 3.19 -6.12
N ALA A 112 -5.71 2.03 -5.46
CA ALA A 112 -6.27 0.78 -5.95
C ALA A 112 -7.81 0.71 -5.86
N PHE A 113 -8.41 1.39 -4.88
CA PHE A 113 -9.84 1.27 -4.58
C PHE A 113 -10.56 2.61 -4.33
N GLY A 114 -9.86 3.74 -4.47
CA GLY A 114 -10.45 5.08 -4.29
C GLY A 114 -10.70 5.49 -2.82
N TYR A 115 -10.46 4.59 -1.86
CA TYR A 115 -10.58 4.87 -0.43
C TYR A 115 -9.40 5.70 0.08
N LYS A 116 -9.69 6.66 0.97
CA LYS A 116 -8.66 7.50 1.59
C LYS A 116 -7.89 6.81 2.71
N GLU A 117 -8.48 5.77 3.29
CA GLU A 117 -7.99 5.01 4.42
C GLU A 117 -8.22 3.50 4.18
N PRO A 118 -7.43 2.63 4.82
CA PRO A 118 -7.65 1.19 4.71
C PRO A 118 -9.03 0.80 5.24
N LEU A 119 -9.69 -0.13 4.54
CA LEU A 119 -11.03 -0.60 4.94
C LEU A 119 -10.99 -1.51 6.17
N PHE A 120 -9.86 -2.19 6.38
CA PHE A 120 -9.69 -3.12 7.48
C PHE A 120 -9.31 -2.39 8.76
N GLN A 121 -9.92 -2.82 9.86
CA GLN A 121 -9.55 -2.37 11.19
C GLN A 121 -8.11 -2.81 11.51
N SER A 122 -7.36 -1.96 12.23
CA SER A 122 -5.98 -2.25 12.63
C SER A 122 -5.85 -3.57 13.39
N ALA A 123 -6.81 -3.91 14.26
CA ALA A 123 -6.82 -5.15 15.02
C ALA A 123 -6.83 -6.41 14.13
N MET A 124 -7.51 -6.38 12.98
CA MET A 124 -7.53 -7.52 12.05
C MET A 124 -6.19 -7.68 11.35
N LEU A 125 -5.54 -6.57 10.99
CA LEU A 125 -4.16 -6.60 10.47
C LEU A 125 -3.20 -7.12 11.53
N ASP A 126 -3.35 -6.70 12.78
CA ASP A 126 -2.50 -7.14 13.89
C ASP A 126 -2.63 -8.64 14.11
N GLU A 127 -3.86 -9.18 14.07
CA GLU A 127 -4.11 -10.61 14.18
C GLU A 127 -3.51 -11.39 13.01
N PHE A 128 -3.67 -10.90 11.78
CA PHE A 128 -3.06 -11.50 10.60
C PHE A 128 -1.53 -11.53 10.72
N MET A 129 -0.90 -10.40 11.07
CA MET A 129 0.54 -10.28 11.18
C MET A 129 1.11 -11.11 12.34
N LEU A 130 0.39 -11.19 13.45
CA LEU A 130 0.75 -12.06 14.57
C LEU A 130 0.67 -13.53 14.17
N ARG A 131 -0.42 -13.98 13.55
CA ARG A 131 -0.55 -15.39 13.15
C ARG A 131 0.44 -15.77 12.06
N LYS A 132 0.63 -14.90 11.07
CA LYS A 132 1.47 -15.20 9.91
C LYS A 132 2.95 -15.16 10.25
N PHE A 133 3.38 -14.12 10.96
CA PHE A 133 4.80 -13.84 11.17
C PHE A 133 5.24 -13.86 12.62
N ASP A 134 4.35 -14.17 13.59
CA ASP A 134 4.60 -13.89 15.01
C ASP A 134 5.01 -12.42 15.25
N ALA A 135 4.47 -11.52 14.42
CA ALA A 135 4.89 -10.14 14.38
C ALA A 135 3.99 -9.27 15.27
N ARG A 136 4.61 -8.30 15.96
CA ARG A 136 3.89 -7.33 16.80
C ARG A 136 4.01 -5.93 16.24
N ARG A 137 2.91 -5.18 16.29
CA ARG A 137 2.88 -3.79 15.85
C ARG A 137 3.81 -2.94 16.72
N THR A 138 4.59 -2.09 16.06
CA THR A 138 5.45 -1.10 16.71
C THR A 138 4.99 0.32 16.47
N LYS A 139 4.28 0.58 15.36
CA LYS A 139 3.70 1.88 15.01
C LYS A 139 2.36 1.74 14.29
#